data_AF-A0A9E5NLI6-F1
#
_entry.id   AF-A0A9E5NLI6-F1
#
_cell.length_a   1.000
_cell.length_b   1.000
_cell.length_c   1.000
_cell.angle_alpha   90.00
_cell.angle_beta   90.00
_cell.angle_gamma   90.00
#
_symmetry.space_group_name_H-M   'P 1'
#
loop_
_entity.id
_entity.type
_entity.pdbx_description
1 polymer ?
#
loop_
_entity_poly.entity_id
_entity_poly.type
_entity_poly.pdbx_seq_one_letter_code
_entity_poly.pdbx_strand_id
1 'polypeptide(L)'
;TPDQLQVWRKATKVFMRRNPDVKVRFENLPYAQYWDNFQTMMAAKTLTFGFDEDGRIDQYGTLIGDWSHFVWQNGGDLVDDPLRPTSSTMNTPEVVEALQWLVDLRFKHHVTTQPGELADMGGYEMFMTGKVAMVFGGHWDVPTFSKIRRFRSAK
;
A
#
# COMPACT_ATOMS: atom_id res chain seq x y z
N THR A 1 1.66 17.09 -12.48
CA THR A 1 2.29 18.27 -13.12
C THR A 1 2.96 19.17 -12.08
N PRO A 2 3.84 20.11 -12.47
CA PRO A 2 4.47 21.08 -11.56
C PRO A 2 3.48 21.82 -10.65
N ASP A 3 2.29 22.14 -11.16
CA ASP A 3 1.24 22.84 -10.41
C ASP A 3 0.61 21.97 -9.32
N GLN A 4 0.35 20.69 -9.61
CA GLN A 4 -0.14 19.74 -8.59
C GLN A 4 0.87 19.55 -7.47
N LEU A 5 2.17 19.49 -7.78
CA LEU A 5 3.24 19.37 -6.79
C LEU A 5 3.26 20.55 -5.83
N GLN A 6 2.96 21.75 -6.32
CA GLN A 6 2.90 22.96 -5.49
C GLN A 6 1.72 22.93 -4.52
N VAL A 7 0.55 22.48 -4.99
CA VAL A 7 -0.65 22.29 -4.16
C VAL A 7 -0.39 21.30 -3.04
N TRP A 8 0.17 20.13 -3.38
CA TRP A 8 0.49 19.09 -2.39
C TRP A 8 1.51 19.56 -1.36
N ARG A 9 2.59 20.23 -1.77
CA ARG A 9 3.57 20.83 -0.85
C ARG A 9 2.94 21.84 0.12
N LYS A 10 1.99 22.65 -0.37
CA LYS A 10 1.28 23.63 0.46
C LYS A 10 0.36 22.93 1.46
N ALA A 11 -0.38 21.92 1.02
CA ALA A 11 -1.23 21.11 1.89
C ALA A 11 -0.41 20.38 2.98
N THR A 12 0.73 19.78 2.62
CA THR A 12 1.64 19.13 3.56
C THR A 12 2.17 20.09 4.62
N LYS A 13 2.56 21.32 4.24
CA LYS A 13 3.00 22.34 5.21
C LYS A 13 1.89 22.75 6.19
N VAL A 14 0.66 22.85 5.73
CA VAL A 14 -0.50 23.15 6.60
C VAL A 14 -0.78 21.99 7.54
N PHE A 15 -0.72 20.76 7.04
CA PHE A 15 -0.93 19.56 7.84
C PHE A 15 0.13 19.39 8.94
N MET A 16 1.42 19.52 8.61
CA MET A 16 2.50 19.45 9.61
C MET A 16 2.41 20.56 10.65
N ARG A 17 1.93 21.76 10.28
CA ARG A 17 1.72 22.86 11.23
C ARG A 17 0.63 22.53 12.26
N ARG A 18 -0.41 21.80 11.83
CA ARG A 18 -1.52 21.38 12.70
C ARG A 18 -1.17 20.10 13.48
N ASN A 19 -0.22 19.31 13.01
CA ASN A 19 0.21 18.04 13.60
C ASN A 19 1.74 18.04 13.74
N PRO A 20 2.31 18.74 14.74
CA PRO A 20 3.75 18.96 14.85
C PRO A 20 4.56 17.66 15.02
N ASP A 21 3.93 16.63 15.57
CA ASP A 21 4.49 15.30 15.81
C ASP A 21 4.56 14.44 14.53
N VAL A 22 3.88 14.84 13.44
CA VAL A 22 3.84 14.10 12.19
C VAL A 22 4.77 14.73 11.15
N LYS A 23 5.80 13.99 10.73
CA LYS A 23 6.72 14.38 9.65
C LYS A 23 6.33 13.67 8.36
N VAL A 24 5.86 14.44 7.37
CA VAL A 24 5.53 13.94 6.03
C VAL A 24 6.68 14.21 5.06
N ARG A 25 7.29 13.16 4.49
CA ARG A 25 8.26 13.29 3.40
C ARG A 25 7.55 13.09 2.06
N PHE A 26 7.58 14.09 1.20
CA PHE A 26 7.01 14.01 -0.15
C PHE A 26 8.11 13.63 -1.15
N GLU A 27 7.94 12.51 -1.83
CA GLU A 27 8.86 12.02 -2.86
C GLU A 27 8.12 11.93 -4.19
N ASN A 28 8.71 12.52 -5.24
CA ASN A 28 8.21 12.39 -6.60
C ASN A 28 9.05 11.34 -7.33
N LEU A 29 8.48 10.18 -7.57
CA LEU A 29 9.17 9.09 -8.25
C LEU A 29 8.83 9.11 -9.75
N PRO A 30 9.83 9.06 -10.65
CA PRO A 30 9.57 8.77 -12.05
C PRO A 30 8.86 7.42 -12.18
N TYR A 31 7.88 7.33 -13.07
CA TYR A 31 7.09 6.12 -13.26
C TYR A 31 7.95 4.87 -13.50
N ALA A 32 9.01 4.98 -14.30
CA ALA A 32 9.94 3.88 -14.58
C ALA A 32 10.68 3.35 -13.33
N GLN A 33 10.83 4.18 -12.29
CA GLN A 33 11.47 3.78 -11.03
C GLN A 33 10.44 3.49 -9.94
N TYR A 34 9.14 3.63 -10.24
CA TYR A 34 8.08 3.44 -9.25
C TYR A 34 8.06 2.01 -8.75
N TRP A 35 8.15 1.02 -9.66
CA TRP A 35 8.08 -0.39 -9.29
C TRP A 35 9.26 -0.83 -8.40
N ASP A 36 10.49 -0.57 -8.84
CA ASP A 36 11.69 -0.92 -8.08
C ASP A 36 11.76 -0.17 -6.74
N ASN A 37 11.43 1.13 -6.73
CA ASN A 37 11.42 1.90 -5.49
C ASN A 37 10.25 1.55 -4.58
N PHE A 38 9.08 1.20 -5.10
CA PHE A 38 7.96 0.76 -4.28
C PHE A 38 8.30 -0.58 -3.64
N GLN A 39 8.78 -1.56 -4.41
CA GLN A 39 9.29 -2.81 -3.85
C GLN A 39 10.40 -2.58 -2.83
N THR A 40 11.37 -1.72 -3.15
CA THR A 40 12.48 -1.38 -2.25
C THR A 40 11.99 -0.61 -1.03
N MET A 41 11.01 0.28 -1.12
CA MET A 41 10.46 0.98 0.05
C MET A 41 9.65 0.03 0.94
N MET A 42 8.90 -0.88 0.32
CA MET A 42 8.17 -1.94 0.99
C MET A 42 9.10 -2.93 1.71
N ALA A 43 10.24 -3.26 1.08
CA ALA A 43 11.23 -4.21 1.60
C ALA A 43 12.28 -3.56 2.53
N ALA A 44 12.84 -2.40 2.15
CA ALA A 44 13.95 -1.71 2.81
C ALA A 44 13.53 -0.86 4.03
N LYS A 45 12.24 -0.57 4.22
CA LYS A 45 11.75 0.09 5.45
C LYS A 45 11.41 -0.86 6.60
N THR A 46 11.92 -2.10 6.60
CA THR A 46 11.86 -3.03 7.76
C THR A 46 10.45 -3.18 8.31
N LEU A 47 9.56 -3.87 7.60
CA LEU A 47 8.18 -4.03 8.07
C LEU A 47 7.72 -5.48 8.18
N THR A 48 8.55 -6.45 7.80
CA THR A 48 8.36 -7.85 8.18
C THR A 48 9.17 -8.11 9.44
N PHE A 49 8.72 -7.63 10.61
CA PHE A 49 9.39 -7.92 11.86
C PHE A 49 8.91 -9.24 12.44
N GLY A 50 9.88 -10.10 12.67
CA GLY A 50 9.74 -11.25 13.55
C GLY A 50 9.14 -12.44 12.84
N PHE A 51 9.87 -13.53 12.90
CA PHE A 51 9.21 -14.80 13.02
C PHE A 51 8.84 -14.97 14.50
N ASP A 52 7.66 -15.52 14.79
CA ASP A 52 7.33 -16.02 16.11
C ASP A 52 8.27 -17.19 16.47
N GLU A 53 8.17 -17.70 17.70
CA GLU A 53 8.99 -18.82 18.18
C GLU A 53 8.82 -20.09 17.31
N ASP A 54 7.73 -20.17 16.53
CA ASP A 54 7.39 -21.27 15.62
C ASP A 54 7.84 -21.03 14.16
N GLY A 55 8.49 -19.90 13.86
CA GLY A 55 8.95 -19.58 12.51
C GLY A 55 7.88 -18.98 11.58
N ARG A 56 6.74 -18.50 12.11
CA ARG A 56 5.70 -17.80 11.33
C ARG A 56 5.90 -16.30 11.38
N ILE A 57 5.55 -15.61 10.31
CA ILE A 57 5.66 -14.15 10.24
C ILE A 57 4.71 -13.50 11.25
N ASP A 58 5.23 -12.69 12.17
CA ASP A 58 4.44 -12.01 13.21
C ASP A 58 3.99 -10.60 12.76
N GLN A 59 4.74 -9.95 11.86
CA GLN A 59 4.41 -8.65 11.29
C GLN A 59 4.66 -8.59 9.78
N TYR A 60 3.81 -7.84 9.05
CA TYR A 60 3.85 -7.65 7.59
C TYR A 60 4.04 -6.19 7.20
N GLY A 61 4.61 -6.00 6.00
CA GLY A 61 4.84 -4.68 5.42
C GLY A 61 3.59 -3.91 5.07
N THR A 62 2.69 -4.56 4.35
CA THR A 62 1.40 -3.97 4.01
C THR A 62 0.36 -5.05 3.82
N LEU A 63 -0.87 -4.59 3.64
CA LEU A 63 -1.96 -5.38 3.10
C LEU A 63 -2.29 -4.87 1.70
N ILE A 64 -2.25 -5.74 0.70
CA ILE A 64 -2.74 -5.42 -0.65
C ILE A 64 -4.11 -6.08 -0.81
N GLY A 65 -5.17 -5.26 -0.67
CA GLY A 65 -6.56 -5.69 -0.83
C GLY A 65 -7.06 -5.51 -2.27
N ASP A 66 -6.91 -4.30 -2.83
CA ASP A 66 -7.29 -4.00 -4.20
C ASP A 66 -6.09 -4.06 -5.15
N TRP A 67 -6.07 -5.05 -6.03
CA TRP A 67 -5.02 -5.27 -7.01
C TRP A 67 -5.21 -4.44 -8.30
N SER A 68 -6.44 -3.96 -8.56
CA SER A 68 -6.79 -3.25 -9.80
C SER A 68 -5.98 -1.95 -9.96
N HIS A 69 -5.69 -1.27 -8.86
CA HIS A 69 -4.87 -0.06 -8.85
C HIS A 69 -3.46 -0.29 -9.40
N PHE A 70 -2.88 -1.47 -9.22
CA PHE A 70 -1.55 -1.79 -9.73
C PHE A 70 -1.58 -2.11 -11.22
N VAL A 71 -2.68 -2.70 -11.70
CA VAL A 71 -2.92 -2.91 -13.14
C VAL A 71 -3.02 -1.58 -13.88
N TRP A 72 -3.85 -0.65 -13.37
CA TRP A 72 -3.97 0.68 -13.96
C TRP A 72 -2.67 1.48 -13.88
N GLN A 73 -1.94 1.34 -12.78
CA GLN A 73 -0.61 1.93 -12.68
C GLN A 73 0.31 1.33 -13.73
N ASN A 74 0.24 0.02 -14.01
CA ASN A 74 1.04 -0.64 -15.04
C ASN A 74 0.62 -0.30 -16.49
N GLY A 75 -0.37 0.59 -16.66
CA GLY A 75 -0.90 0.97 -17.98
C GLY A 75 -1.87 -0.06 -18.57
N GLY A 76 -2.25 -1.08 -17.81
CA GLY A 76 -3.31 -2.02 -18.18
C GLY A 76 -4.68 -1.53 -17.77
N ASP A 77 -5.72 -2.16 -18.31
CA ASP A 77 -7.11 -2.01 -17.84
C ASP A 77 -7.75 -3.39 -17.67
N LEU A 78 -8.89 -3.46 -16.98
CA LEU A 78 -9.61 -4.71 -16.73
C LEU A 78 -10.60 -5.06 -17.86
N VAL A 79 -11.05 -4.03 -18.55
CA VAL A 79 -11.98 -4.08 -19.69
C VAL A 79 -11.50 -3.13 -20.78
N ASP A 80 -11.98 -3.35 -21.99
CA ASP A 80 -11.70 -2.50 -23.16
C ASP A 80 -12.23 -1.07 -23.05
N ASP A 81 -13.39 -0.89 -22.42
CA ASP A 81 -13.98 0.42 -22.12
C ASP A 81 -14.64 0.37 -20.73
N PRO A 82 -14.20 1.21 -19.76
CA PRO A 82 -14.75 1.22 -18.41
C PRO A 82 -16.20 1.73 -18.32
N LEU A 83 -16.67 2.50 -19.30
CA LEU A 83 -18.04 3.01 -19.37
C LEU A 83 -18.97 2.06 -20.14
N ARG A 84 -18.43 1.32 -21.11
CA ARG A 84 -19.19 0.39 -21.97
C ARG A 84 -18.38 -0.89 -22.27
N PRO A 85 -18.19 -1.77 -21.27
CA PRO A 85 -17.34 -2.94 -21.44
C PRO A 85 -17.95 -3.90 -22.47
N THR A 86 -17.15 -4.28 -23.46
CA THR A 86 -17.55 -5.30 -24.46
C THR A 86 -16.61 -6.51 -24.46
N SER A 87 -15.42 -6.38 -23.89
CA SER A 87 -14.46 -7.47 -23.76
C SER A 87 -13.56 -7.31 -22.53
N SER A 88 -13.05 -8.44 -22.03
CA SER A 88 -12.07 -8.44 -20.94
C SER A 88 -10.66 -8.30 -21.49
N THR A 89 -9.85 -7.49 -20.84
CA THR A 89 -8.42 -7.28 -21.15
C THR A 89 -7.51 -7.96 -20.11
N MET A 90 -8.06 -8.82 -19.25
CA MET A 90 -7.33 -9.39 -18.11
C MET A 90 -6.13 -10.28 -18.48
N ASN A 91 -6.06 -10.75 -19.73
CA ASN A 91 -4.98 -11.57 -20.26
C ASN A 91 -3.93 -10.77 -21.05
N THR A 92 -4.04 -9.44 -21.08
CA THR A 92 -3.04 -8.57 -21.72
C THR A 92 -1.71 -8.62 -20.96
N PRO A 93 -0.56 -8.43 -21.64
CA PRO A 93 0.76 -8.47 -21.01
C PRO A 93 0.88 -7.54 -19.79
N GLU A 94 0.28 -6.35 -19.87
CA GLU A 94 0.33 -5.33 -18.83
C GLU A 94 -0.38 -5.79 -17.55
N VAL A 95 -1.53 -6.47 -17.68
CA VAL A 95 -2.27 -7.03 -16.55
C VAL A 95 -1.53 -8.22 -15.95
N VAL A 96 -1.03 -9.12 -16.80
CA VAL A 96 -0.30 -10.33 -16.35
C VAL A 96 0.97 -9.95 -15.60
N GLU A 97 1.73 -8.96 -16.09
CA GLU A 97 2.94 -8.46 -15.43
C GLU A 97 2.62 -7.86 -14.06
N ALA A 98 1.59 -7.02 -13.96
CA ALA A 98 1.18 -6.41 -12.69
C ALA A 98 0.74 -7.47 -11.66
N LEU A 99 0.00 -8.48 -12.10
CA LEU A 99 -0.41 -9.59 -11.23
C LEU A 99 0.79 -10.46 -10.81
N GLN A 100 1.72 -10.75 -11.72
CA GLN A 100 2.92 -11.51 -11.38
C GLN A 100 3.79 -10.76 -10.37
N TRP A 101 3.90 -9.44 -10.51
CA TRP A 101 4.61 -8.59 -9.55
C TRP A 101 3.98 -8.64 -8.15
N LEU A 102 2.65 -8.65 -8.05
CA LEU A 102 1.93 -8.81 -6.78
C LEU A 102 2.13 -10.20 -6.16
N VAL A 103 2.15 -11.25 -6.99
CA VAL A 103 2.45 -12.63 -6.58
C VAL A 103 3.87 -12.72 -6.01
N ASP A 104 4.86 -12.14 -6.70
CA ASP A 104 6.24 -12.11 -6.25
C ASP A 104 6.39 -11.33 -4.93
N LEU A 105 5.72 -10.20 -4.79
CA LEU A 105 5.70 -9.45 -3.52
C LEU A 105 5.19 -10.29 -2.33
N ARG A 106 4.16 -11.12 -2.56
CA ARG A 106 3.56 -11.97 -1.52
C ARG A 106 4.39 -13.20 -1.20
N PHE A 107 4.82 -13.94 -2.22
CA PHE A 107 5.39 -15.28 -2.05
C PHE A 107 6.91 -15.33 -2.12
N LYS A 108 7.56 -14.39 -2.82
CA LYS A 108 9.02 -14.32 -2.93
C LYS A 108 9.62 -13.35 -1.92
N HIS A 109 8.96 -12.19 -1.74
CA HIS A 109 9.46 -11.14 -0.86
C HIS A 109 8.78 -11.09 0.50
N HIS A 110 7.68 -11.83 0.70
CA HIS A 110 6.93 -11.92 1.97
C HIS A 110 6.58 -10.56 2.58
N VAL A 111 6.23 -9.61 1.70
CA VAL A 111 5.96 -8.21 2.06
C VAL A 111 4.51 -8.00 2.49
N THR A 112 3.59 -8.82 1.98
CA THR A 112 2.16 -8.75 2.27
C THR A 112 1.66 -10.05 2.89
N THR A 113 0.57 -9.92 3.64
CA THR A 113 -0.15 -10.99 4.34
C THR A 113 -0.43 -12.21 3.45
N GLN A 114 -0.44 -13.41 4.01
CA GLN A 114 -0.76 -14.64 3.26
C GLN A 114 -2.28 -14.86 3.12
N PRO A 115 -2.75 -15.62 2.11
CA PRO A 115 -4.18 -15.80 1.86
C PRO A 115 -4.96 -16.36 3.06
N GLY A 116 -4.35 -17.23 3.87
CA GLY A 116 -4.98 -17.80 5.06
C GLY A 116 -5.18 -16.81 6.21
N GLU A 117 -4.29 -15.83 6.37
CA GLU A 117 -4.34 -14.90 7.51
C GLU A 117 -5.36 -13.78 7.32
N LEU A 118 -5.59 -13.39 6.05
CA LEU A 118 -6.62 -12.41 5.68
C LEU A 118 -8.05 -12.91 5.95
N ALA A 119 -8.24 -14.22 5.97
CA ALA A 119 -9.54 -14.82 6.29
C ALA A 119 -9.86 -14.74 7.79
N ASP A 120 -8.82 -14.71 8.64
CA ASP A 120 -8.95 -14.70 10.10
C ASP A 120 -9.06 -13.28 10.68
N MET A 121 -8.48 -12.28 10.01
CA MET A 121 -8.54 -10.87 10.42
C MET A 121 -8.72 -9.95 9.21
N GLY A 122 -9.72 -9.07 9.24
CA GLY A 122 -9.89 -8.04 8.22
C GLY A 122 -8.69 -7.10 8.19
N GLY A 123 -8.39 -6.52 7.02
CA GLY A 123 -7.17 -5.71 6.86
C GLY A 123 -7.08 -4.50 7.78
N TYR A 124 -8.23 -4.00 8.26
CA TYR A 124 -8.30 -2.95 9.28
C TYR A 124 -7.86 -3.45 10.67
N GLU A 125 -8.28 -4.64 11.09
CA GLU A 125 -7.86 -5.22 12.37
C GLU A 125 -6.37 -5.50 12.38
N MET A 126 -5.80 -5.96 11.26
CA MET A 126 -4.35 -6.16 11.16
C MET A 126 -3.57 -4.85 11.35
N PHE A 127 -4.07 -3.73 10.82
CA PHE A 127 -3.41 -2.44 11.01
C PHE A 127 -3.59 -1.91 12.43
N MET A 128 -4.80 -2.03 13.00
CA MET A 128 -5.09 -1.60 14.37
C MET A 128 -4.31 -2.39 15.44
N THR A 129 -4.06 -3.67 15.20
CA THR A 129 -3.28 -4.55 16.09
C THR A 129 -1.76 -4.40 15.90
N GLY A 130 -1.33 -3.75 14.81
CA GLY A 130 0.07 -3.58 14.46
C GLY A 130 0.68 -4.77 13.70
N LYS A 131 -0.13 -5.77 13.31
CA LYS A 131 0.29 -6.88 12.45
C LYS A 131 0.68 -6.43 11.04
N VAL A 132 0.12 -5.34 10.53
CA VAL A 132 0.63 -4.65 9.32
C VAL A 132 1.10 -3.25 9.67
N ALA A 133 2.24 -2.85 9.11
CA ALA A 133 2.80 -1.52 9.37
C ALA A 133 2.22 -0.43 8.46
N MET A 134 1.75 -0.80 7.27
CA MET A 134 1.06 0.09 6.33
C MET A 134 -0.22 -0.55 5.82
N VAL A 135 -1.19 0.28 5.45
CA VAL A 135 -2.46 -0.16 4.86
C VAL A 135 -2.85 0.78 3.73
N PHE A 136 -3.35 0.23 2.64
CA PHE A 136 -4.04 0.99 1.60
C PHE A 136 -5.46 1.28 2.09
N GLY A 137 -5.80 2.56 2.22
CA GLY A 137 -7.10 3.00 2.70
C GLY A 137 -7.57 4.27 2.01
N GLY A 138 -8.84 4.60 2.19
CA GLY A 138 -9.45 5.81 1.65
C GLY A 138 -9.82 6.82 2.73
N HIS A 139 -10.40 7.95 2.30
CA HIS A 139 -10.85 8.99 3.22
C HIS A 139 -11.95 8.50 4.19
N TRP A 140 -12.69 7.46 3.82
CA TRP A 140 -13.68 6.78 4.67
C TRP A 140 -13.05 6.06 5.88
N ASP A 141 -11.76 5.72 5.84
CA ASP A 141 -11.07 5.05 6.94
C ASP A 141 -10.58 6.00 8.04
N VAL A 142 -10.52 7.30 7.73
CA VAL A 142 -10.01 8.34 8.63
C VAL A 142 -10.72 8.35 10.00
N PRO A 143 -12.06 8.27 10.10
CA PRO A 143 -12.75 8.24 11.40
C PRO A 143 -12.44 7.00 12.24
N THR A 144 -12.11 5.88 11.58
CA THR A 144 -11.72 4.64 12.24
C THR A 144 -10.29 4.73 12.73
N PHE A 145 -9.36 5.15 11.87
CA PHE A 145 -7.95 5.29 12.23
C PHE A 145 -7.69 6.40 13.26
N SER A 146 -8.50 7.45 13.30
CA SER A 146 -8.38 8.51 14.32
C SER A 146 -8.58 8.00 15.75
N LYS A 147 -9.17 6.82 15.93
CA LYS A 147 -9.40 6.19 17.25
C LYS A 147 -8.20 5.35 17.71
N ILE A 148 -7.19 5.13 16.87
CA ILE A 148 -6.03 4.29 17.22
C ILE A 148 -5.15 5.03 18.24
N ARG A 149 -5.01 4.46 19.44
CA ARG A 149 -4.23 5.06 20.55
C ARG A 149 -2.80 4.53 20.65
N ARG A 150 -2.48 3.45 19.93
CA ARG A 150 -1.24 2.67 20.05
C ARG A 150 -0.06 3.28 19.28
N PHE A 151 -0.30 3.98 18.16
CA PHE A 151 0.73 4.69 17.39
C PHE A 151 0.97 6.12 17.89
N ARG A 152 1.10 6.33 19.21
CA ARG A 152 1.60 7.62 19.72
C ARG A 152 3.13 7.59 19.68
N SER A 153 3.74 8.63 19.08
CA SER A 153 5.17 8.84 19.25
C SER A 153 5.45 8.91 20.75
N ALA A 154 6.49 8.19 21.19
CA ALA A 154 7.03 8.40 22.52
C ALA A 154 7.25 9.91 22.71
N LYS A 155 6.78 10.43 23.84
CA LYS A 155 6.99 11.83 24.23
C LYS A 155 8.46 12.16 24.29
#